data_AF-A0AAV8XJL5-F1
#
_entry.id   AF-A0AAV8XJL5-F1
#
_cell.length_a   1.000
_cell.length_b   1.000
_cell.length_c   1.000
_cell.angle_alpha   90.00
_cell.angle_beta   90.00
_cell.angle_gamma   90.00
#
_symmetry.space_group_name_H-M   'P 1'
#
loop_
_entity.id
_entity.type
_entity.pdbx_description
1 polymer ?
#
loop_
_entity_poly.entity_id
_entity_poly.type
_entity_poly.pdbx_seq_one_letter_code
_entity_poly.pdbx_strand_id
1 'polypeptide(L)'
;MLFSGYAYSIELYTGQENEEKKRPVSEPNLGATANVVVRLARLIPQNMNHRLYFDNYYTSIPLLVYLSKQGIYSLGTVRKKQNSKLQTTR
;
A
#
# COMPACT_ATOMS: atom_id res chain seq x y z
N MET A 1 21.35 12.21 11.92
CA MET A 1 20.63 10.91 11.83
C MET A 1 20.91 10.35 10.44
N LEU A 2 21.85 9.40 10.34
CA LEU A 2 22.21 8.78 9.06
C LEU A 2 21.14 7.74 8.73
N PHE A 3 20.26 8.05 7.78
CA PHE A 3 19.45 7.01 7.16
C PHE A 3 20.37 6.19 6.27
N SER A 4 20.67 4.96 6.69
CA SER A 4 21.31 4.01 5.82
C SER A 4 20.30 3.64 4.72
N GLY A 5 20.41 4.30 3.57
CA GLY A 5 19.45 4.20 2.45
C GLY A 5 19.57 2.88 1.71
N TYR A 6 19.17 1.78 2.34
CA TYR A 6 19.17 0.45 1.73
C TYR A 6 17.86 0.18 0.99
N ALA A 7 17.97 -0.40 -0.21
CA ALA A 7 16.85 -0.96 -0.94
C ALA A 7 16.63 -2.41 -0.52
N TYR A 8 15.45 -2.73 0.01
CA TYR A 8 15.10 -4.08 0.47
C TYR A 8 14.35 -4.91 -0.58
N SER A 9 13.56 -4.26 -1.43
CA SER A 9 12.79 -4.90 -2.49
C SER A 9 12.47 -3.91 -3.59
N ILE A 10 12.45 -4.40 -4.82
CA ILE A 10 12.20 -3.64 -6.05
C ILE A 10 11.25 -4.47 -6.90
N GLU A 11 10.20 -3.83 -7.41
CA GLU A 11 9.29 -4.42 -8.38
C GLU A 11 9.29 -3.58 -9.66
N LEU A 12 9.49 -4.22 -10.81
CA LEU A 12 9.46 -3.56 -12.12
C LEU A 12 8.01 -3.45 -12.62
N TYR A 13 7.63 -2.26 -13.08
CA TYR A 13 6.31 -2.01 -13.64
C TYR A 13 6.21 -2.59 -15.06
N THR A 14 5.39 -3.63 -15.24
CA THR A 14 5.14 -4.28 -16.54
C THR A 14 3.70 -4.12 -17.05
N GLY A 15 2.86 -3.34 -16.35
CA GLY A 15 1.42 -3.21 -16.65
C GLY A 15 0.57 -4.43 -16.25
N GLN A 16 1.16 -5.37 -15.53
CA GLN A 16 0.55 -6.63 -15.10
C GLN A 16 0.39 -6.68 -13.56
N GLU A 17 0.16 -5.55 -12.92
CA GLU A 17 0.12 -5.45 -11.45
C GLU A 17 -1.12 -6.12 -10.82
N ASN A 18 -2.17 -6.33 -11.62
CA ASN A 18 -3.41 -7.00 -11.22
C ASN A 18 -3.46 -8.48 -11.61
N GLU A 19 -2.38 -9.04 -12.15
CA GLU A 19 -2.36 -10.47 -12.45
C GLU A 19 -2.57 -11.30 -11.19
N GLU A 20 -3.57 -12.19 -11.23
CA GLU A 20 -3.92 -13.05 -10.10
C GLU A 20 -2.75 -13.94 -9.68
N LYS A 21 -1.87 -14.31 -10.62
CA LYS A 21 -0.66 -15.10 -10.34
C LYS A 21 0.31 -14.43 -9.36
N LYS A 22 0.29 -13.09 -9.25
CA LYS A 22 1.18 -12.33 -8.34
C LYS A 22 0.61 -12.19 -6.93
N ARG A 23 -0.62 -12.66 -6.70
CA ARG A 23 -1.35 -12.54 -5.43
C ARG A 23 -1.71 -13.93 -4.90
N PRO A 24 -1.30 -14.30 -3.67
CA PRO A 24 -1.76 -15.53 -3.05
C PRO A 24 -3.27 -15.46 -2.78
N VAL A 25 -3.92 -16.61 -2.75
CA VAL A 25 -5.38 -16.72 -2.55
C VAL A 25 -5.83 -16.08 -1.23
N SER A 26 -4.94 -16.05 -0.23
CA SER A 26 -5.18 -15.43 1.08
C SER A 26 -5.17 -13.90 1.07
N GLU A 27 -4.63 -13.25 0.03
CA GLU A 27 -4.56 -11.79 -0.05
C GLU A 27 -5.75 -11.22 -0.82
N PRO A 28 -6.45 -10.19 -0.28
CA PRO A 28 -7.52 -9.53 -1.01
C PRO A 28 -6.96 -8.72 -2.18
N ASN A 29 -7.76 -8.55 -3.24
CA ASN A 29 -7.45 -7.60 -4.29
C ASN A 29 -7.84 -6.18 -3.83
N LEU A 30 -6.85 -5.32 -3.59
CA LEU A 30 -7.05 -3.94 -3.09
C LEU A 30 -6.90 -2.89 -4.20
N GLY A 31 -6.73 -3.34 -5.45
CA GLY A 31 -6.48 -2.50 -6.62
C GLY A 31 -5.00 -2.46 -7.03
N ALA A 32 -4.74 -2.10 -8.28
CA ALA A 32 -3.43 -2.11 -8.94
C ALA A 32 -2.29 -1.57 -8.06
N THR A 33 -2.40 -0.33 -7.61
CA THR A 33 -1.35 0.36 -6.86
C THR A 33 -1.18 -0.20 -5.45
N ALA A 34 -2.29 -0.53 -4.78
CA ALA A 34 -2.26 -1.13 -3.46
C ALA A 34 -1.67 -2.55 -3.47
N ASN A 35 -1.95 -3.35 -4.50
CA ASN A 35 -1.42 -4.69 -4.66
C ASN A 35 0.11 -4.68 -4.80
N VAL A 36 0.68 -3.67 -5.48
CA VAL A 36 2.14 -3.46 -5.53
C VAL A 36 2.70 -3.23 -4.13
N VAL A 37 2.08 -2.34 -3.34
CA VAL A 37 2.53 -2.06 -1.97
C VAL A 37 2.47 -3.31 -1.09
N VAL A 38 1.37 -4.06 -1.16
CA VAL A 38 1.22 -5.31 -0.40
C VAL A 38 2.31 -6.31 -0.76
N ARG A 39 2.62 -6.48 -2.06
CA ARG A 39 3.70 -7.37 -2.51
C ARG A 39 5.06 -6.96 -1.96
N LEU A 40 5.40 -5.69 -2.02
CA LEU A 40 6.65 -5.15 -1.47
C LEU A 40 6.69 -5.27 0.06
N ALA A 41 5.55 -5.12 0.73
CA ALA A 41 5.46 -5.18 2.19
C ALA A 41 5.58 -6.60 2.76
N ARG A 42 5.51 -7.68 1.95
CA ARG A 42 5.63 -9.07 2.42
C ARG A 42 6.94 -9.37 3.15
N LEU A 43 8.00 -8.63 2.84
CA LEU A 43 9.30 -8.77 3.52
C LEU A 43 9.35 -8.13 4.91
N ILE A 44 8.37 -7.27 5.24
CA ILE A 44 8.31 -6.55 6.50
C ILE A 44 7.76 -7.51 7.57
N PRO A 45 8.52 -7.75 8.66
CA PRO A 45 8.02 -8.54 9.77
C PRO A 45 6.74 -7.94 10.37
N GLN A 46 5.77 -8.80 10.66
CA GLN A 46 4.49 -8.38 11.23
C GLN A 46 4.62 -8.09 12.73
N ASN A 47 3.84 -7.15 13.24
CA ASN A 47 3.77 -6.78 14.66
C ASN A 47 5.11 -6.34 15.29
N MET A 48 6.07 -5.89 14.48
CA MET A 48 7.39 -5.41 14.94
C MET A 48 7.53 -3.87 14.89
N ASN A 49 6.41 -3.14 14.99
CA ASN A 49 6.36 -1.67 14.97
C ASN A 49 7.02 -1.01 13.74
N HIS A 50 7.10 -1.73 12.62
CA HIS A 50 7.54 -1.15 11.36
C HIS A 50 6.54 -0.11 10.85
N ARG A 51 7.08 0.99 10.30
CA ARG A 51 6.30 2.08 9.72
C ARG A 51 6.57 2.16 8.24
N LEU A 52 5.55 1.90 7.44
CA LEU A 52 5.60 1.98 5.99
C LEU A 52 5.08 3.34 5.53
N TYR A 53 5.90 4.05 4.76
CA TYR A 53 5.55 5.37 4.21
C TYR A 53 5.37 5.25 2.70
N PHE A 54 4.31 5.84 2.16
CA PHE A 54 4.03 5.85 0.73
C PHE A 54 3.47 7.18 0.25
N ASP A 55 3.68 7.48 -1.03
CA ASP A 55 3.14 8.69 -1.67
C ASP A 55 1.65 8.52 -2.02
N ASN A 56 0.97 9.62 -2.33
CA ASN A 56 -0.46 9.71 -2.59
C ASN A 56 -0.98 8.73 -3.65
N TYR A 57 -0.17 8.39 -4.64
CA TYR A 57 -0.54 7.48 -5.73
C TYR A 57 -0.79 6.06 -5.22
N TYR A 58 -0.10 5.68 -4.16
CA TYR A 58 -0.18 4.38 -3.52
C TYR A 58 -1.08 4.37 -2.28
N THR A 59 -1.51 5.54 -1.79
CA THR A 59 -2.38 5.66 -0.62
C THR A 59 -3.82 5.29 -0.95
N SER A 60 -4.36 4.27 -0.27
CA SER A 60 -5.80 3.99 -0.26
C SER A 60 -6.28 3.55 1.13
N ILE A 61 -7.54 3.83 1.46
CA ILE A 61 -8.13 3.43 2.75
C ILE A 61 -8.15 1.90 2.93
N PRO A 62 -8.53 1.09 1.91
CA PRO A 62 -8.48 -0.38 2.05
C PRO A 62 -7.08 -0.91 2.33
N LEU A 63 -6.04 -0.28 1.73
CA LEU A 63 -4.64 -0.64 1.99
C LEU A 63 -4.24 -0.36 3.45
N LEU A 64 -4.58 0.81 3.98
CA LEU A 64 -4.29 1.18 5.38
C LEU A 64 -4.93 0.19 6.37
N VAL A 65 -6.20 -0.18 6.13
CA VAL A 65 -6.90 -1.15 6.97
C VAL A 65 -6.25 -2.52 6.90
N TYR A 66 -5.85 -2.96 5.70
CA TYR A 66 -5.18 -4.24 5.50
C TYR A 66 -3.83 -4.29 6.23
N LEU A 67 -2.97 -3.27 6.06
CA LEU A 67 -1.66 -3.21 6.72
C LEU A 67 -1.78 -3.16 8.25
N SER A 68 -2.77 -2.42 8.78
CA SER A 68 -3.06 -2.37 10.21
C SER A 68 -3.41 -3.76 10.77
N LYS A 69 -4.19 -4.55 10.03
CA LYS A 69 -4.49 -5.95 10.42
C LYS A 69 -3.25 -6.87 10.39
N GLN A 70 -2.24 -6.53 9.61
CA GLN A 70 -0.95 -7.25 9.59
C GLN A 70 0.04 -6.71 10.65
N GLY A 71 -0.37 -5.76 11.50
CA GLY A 71 0.50 -5.15 12.50
C GLY A 71 1.56 -4.22 11.91
N ILE A 72 1.35 -3.73 10.69
CA ILE A 72 2.24 -2.79 10.00
C ILE A 72 1.60 -1.41 10.06
N TYR A 73 2.26 -0.48 10.74
CA TYR A 73 1.83 0.91 10.76
C TYR A 73 2.13 1.55 9.42
N SER A 74 1.22 2.38 8.93
CA SER A 74 1.37 3.01 7.63
C SER A 74 0.95 4.47 7.65
N LEU A 75 1.65 5.27 6.83
CA LEU A 75 1.34 6.67 6.62
C LEU A 75 1.45 6.99 5.14
N GLY A 76 0.40 7.61 4.61
CA GLY A 76 0.39 8.11 3.24
C GLY A 76 -0.20 9.50 3.17
N THR A 77 0.12 10.22 2.10
CA THR A 77 -0.49 11.52 1.82
C THR A 77 -1.78 11.31 1.03
N VAL A 78 -2.79 12.15 1.26
CA VAL A 78 -4.04 12.15 0.49
C VAL A 78 -4.08 13.43 -0.32
N ARG A 79 -4.18 13.31 -1.65
CA ARG A 79 -4.37 14.47 -2.52
C ARG A 79 -5.83 14.90 -2.47
N LYS A 80 -6.09 16.11 -1.98
CA LYS A 80 -7.41 16.74 -2.10
C LYS A 80 -7.69 17.01 -3.58
N LYS A 81 -8.66 16.31 -4.16
CA LYS A 81 -9.12 16.60 -5.52
C LYS A 81 -9.94 17.89 -5.47
N GLN A 82 -9.42 18.98 -6.04
CA GLN A 82 -10.23 20.18 -6.33
C GLN A 82 -11.28 19.73 -7.36
N ASN A 83 -12.51 19.47 -6.93
CA ASN A 83 -13.75 19.14 -7.69
C ASN A 83 -14.51 17.88 -7.23
N SER A 84 -14.53 17.52 -5.95
CA SER A 84 -15.55 16.60 -5.43
C SER A 84 -16.71 17.38 -4.81
N LYS A 85 -17.77 17.61 -5.58
CA LYS A 85 -19.10 17.79 -4.97
C LYS A 85 -19.32 16.60 -4.05
N LEU A 86 -19.49 16.87 -2.76
CA LEU A 86 -19.79 15.88 -1.75
C LEU A 86 -21.08 15.16 -2.18
N GLN A 87 -20.98 13.90 -2.58
CA GLN A 87 -22.15 13.02 -2.57
C GLN A 87 -22.43 12.70 -1.10
N THR A 88 -23.15 13.59 -0.45
CA THR A 88 -23.87 13.30 0.78
C THR A 88 -25.04 12.40 0.40
N THR A 89 -24.90 11.09 0.59
CA THR A 89 -26.06 10.20 0.61
C THR A 89 -26.68 10.31 2.00
N ARG A 90 -27.91 10.84 2.01
CA ARG A 90 -28.86 10.78 3.12
C ARG A 90 -29.32 9.34 3.35
#